data_AF-A0A946J1G8-F1
#
_entry.id   AF-A0A946J1G8-F1
#
_cell.length_a   1.000
_cell.length_b   1.000
_cell.length_c   1.000
_cell.angle_alpha   90.00
_cell.angle_beta   90.00
_cell.angle_gamma   90.00
#
_symmetry.space_group_name_H-M   'P 1'
#
loop_
_entity.id
_entity.type
_entity.pdbx_description
1 polymer ?
#
loop_
_entity_poly.entity_id
_entity_poly.type
_entity_poly.pdbx_seq_one_letter_code
_entity_poly.pdbx_strand_id
1 'polypeptide(L)'
;GMEAVSNYLNHYIVPSSLLIVWLIFPPETQISKRTPLLWEIYPVIYGAYIIIRGEIINKYPYPFFDINVIGYPKALWNGLVILIVILGIGYFVRLAVNLSLRLQR
;
A
#
# COMPACT_ATOMS: atom_id res chain seq x y z
N GLY A 1 6.86 -23.87 8.23
CA GLY A 1 5.78 -24.00 9.23
C GLY A 1 5.33 -22.64 9.71
N MET A 2 6.08 -22.01 10.61
CA MET A 2 5.70 -20.72 11.23
C MET A 2 5.86 -19.49 10.31
N GLU A 3 6.85 -19.46 9.42
CA GLU A 3 7.03 -18.35 8.47
C GLU A 3 5.85 -18.20 7.51
N ALA A 4 5.34 -19.31 6.98
CA ALA A 4 4.16 -19.32 6.12
C ALA A 4 2.91 -18.79 6.86
N VAL A 5 2.73 -19.20 8.12
CA VAL A 5 1.64 -18.72 8.97
C VAL A 5 1.78 -17.21 9.22
N SER A 6 2.96 -16.74 9.61
CA SER A 6 3.21 -15.31 9.82
C SER A 6 2.97 -14.50 8.55
N ASN A 7 3.44 -14.99 7.40
CA ASN A 7 3.23 -14.34 6.11
C ASN A 7 1.74 -14.25 5.77
N TYR A 8 0.99 -15.34 5.99
CA TYR A 8 -0.44 -15.37 5.73
C TYR A 8 -1.22 -14.42 6.64
N LEU A 9 -0.90 -14.42 7.94
CA LEU A 9 -1.51 -13.52 8.90
C LEU A 9 -1.25 -12.06 8.54
N ASN A 10 0.01 -11.71 8.24
CA ASN A 10 0.41 -10.33 8.00
C ASN A 10 -0.14 -9.75 6.68
N HIS A 11 -0.18 -10.56 5.61
CA HIS A 11 -0.55 -10.05 4.28
C HIS A 11 -2.03 -10.20 3.94
N TYR A 12 -2.76 -11.09 4.62
CA TYR A 12 -4.15 -11.38 4.28
C TYR A 12 -5.11 -11.14 5.44
N ILE A 13 -4.83 -11.74 6.60
CA ILE A 13 -5.78 -11.72 7.73
C ILE A 13 -5.79 -10.37 8.44
N VAL A 14 -4.63 -9.87 8.89
CA VAL A 14 -4.55 -8.63 9.66
C VAL A 14 -5.12 -7.42 8.89
N PRO A 15 -4.77 -7.19 7.61
CA PRO A 15 -5.31 -6.04 6.88
C PRO A 15 -6.84 -6.11 6.71
N SER A 16 -7.36 -7.29 6.38
CA SER A 16 -8.79 -7.50 6.18
C SER A 16 -9.57 -7.35 7.49
N SER A 17 -9.07 -7.93 8.57
CA SER A 17 -9.66 -7.81 9.90
C SER A 17 -9.67 -6.37 10.40
N LEU A 18 -8.60 -5.61 10.16
CA LEU A 18 -8.55 -4.20 10.56
C LEU A 18 -9.61 -3.37 9.83
N LEU A 19 -9.79 -3.61 8.53
CA LEU A 19 -10.86 -2.95 7.76
C LEU A 19 -12.24 -3.31 8.30
N ILE A 20 -12.49 -4.60 8.59
CA ILE A 20 -13.76 -5.05 9.18
C ILE A 20 -14.00 -4.37 10.53
N VAL A 21 -12.98 -4.29 11.38
CA VAL A 21 -13.07 -3.62 12.68
C VAL A 21 -13.47 -2.14 12.51
N TRP A 22 -12.86 -1.41 11.58
CA TRP A 22 -13.27 -0.01 11.31
C TRP A 22 -14.64 0.13 10.67
N LEU A 23 -15.17 -0.90 10.02
CA LEU A 23 -16.53 -0.88 9.49
C LEU A 23 -17.56 -1.17 10.58
N ILE A 24 -17.25 -2.02 11.56
CA ILE A 24 -18.15 -2.31 12.70
C ILE A 24 -18.05 -1.18 13.74
N PHE A 25 -16.83 -0.74 14.03
CA PHE A 25 -16.49 0.27 15.03
C PHE A 25 -15.72 1.42 14.35
N PRO A 26 -16.42 2.32 13.62
CA PRO A 26 -15.78 3.39 12.89
C PRO A 26 -15.11 4.39 13.83
N PRO A 27 -14.01 5.04 13.38
CA PRO A 27 -13.35 6.07 14.14
C PRO A 27 -14.29 7.25 14.40
N GLU A 28 -14.10 7.96 15.52
CA GLU A 28 -14.95 9.09 15.89
C GLU A 28 -14.97 10.22 14.84
N THR A 29 -13.92 10.32 14.02
CA THR A 29 -13.76 11.37 13.00
C THR A 29 -13.63 10.79 11.60
N GLN A 30 -14.10 11.54 10.60
CA GLN A 30 -14.00 11.15 9.20
C GLN A 30 -12.53 11.16 8.74
N ILE A 31 -12.16 10.16 7.94
CA ILE A 31 -10.90 10.12 7.22
C ILE A 31 -10.87 11.24 6.18
N SER A 32 -9.87 12.12 6.29
CA SER A 32 -9.67 13.25 5.39
C SER A 32 -9.43 12.80 3.94
N LYS A 33 -9.82 13.64 2.97
CA LYS A 33 -9.53 13.40 1.54
C LYS A 33 -8.04 13.40 1.22
N ARG A 34 -7.22 14.02 2.09
CA ARG A 34 -5.76 14.07 1.95
C ARG A 34 -5.07 12.80 2.47
N THR A 35 -5.73 12.02 3.33
CA THR A 35 -5.12 10.86 3.97
C THR A 35 -4.60 9.82 2.96
N PRO A 36 -5.37 9.40 1.94
CA PRO A 36 -4.83 8.49 0.92
C PRO A 36 -3.61 9.04 0.17
N LEU A 37 -3.60 10.35 -0.14
CA LEU A 37 -2.46 11.00 -0.79
C LEU A 37 -1.20 11.00 0.10
N LEU A 38 -1.39 11.19 1.41
CA LEU A 38 -0.29 11.13 2.38
C LEU A 38 0.25 9.72 2.56
N TRP A 39 -0.57 8.68 2.35
CA TRP A 39 -0.11 7.30 2.42
C TRP A 39 0.87 6.95 1.30
N GLU A 40 0.78 7.60 0.13
CA GLU A 40 1.73 7.42 -0.99
C GLU A 40 3.16 7.85 -0.65
N ILE A 41 3.36 8.67 0.39
CA ILE A 41 4.70 9.09 0.82
C ILE A 41 5.58 7.87 1.12
N TYR A 42 5.02 6.84 1.76
CA TYR A 42 5.77 5.64 2.11
C TYR A 42 6.27 4.85 0.89
N PRO A 43 5.41 4.39 -0.05
CA PRO A 43 5.87 3.65 -1.22
C PRO A 43 6.75 4.50 -2.15
N VAL A 44 6.55 5.82 -2.24
CA VAL A 44 7.43 6.71 -3.03
C VAL A 44 8.84 6.75 -2.44
N ILE A 45 8.97 7.00 -1.13
CA ILE A 45 10.27 7.03 -0.45
C ILE A 45 10.96 5.67 -0.57
N TYR A 46 10.21 4.58 -0.37
CA TYR A 46 10.76 3.24 -0.44
C TYR A 46 11.19 2.86 -1.87
N GLY A 47 10.40 3.25 -2.88
CA GLY A 47 10.77 3.08 -4.29
C GLY A 47 12.06 3.81 -4.65
N ALA A 48 12.21 5.06 -4.20
CA ALA A 48 13.45 5.81 -4.38
C ALA A 48 14.64 5.12 -3.69
N TYR A 49 14.45 4.65 -2.45
CA TYR A 49 15.47 3.87 -1.75
C TYR A 49 15.87 2.60 -2.53
N ILE A 50 14.91 1.85 -3.06
CA ILE A 50 15.19 0.63 -3.84
C ILE A 50 16.00 0.93 -5.08
N ILE A 51 15.70 2.01 -5.80
CA ILE A 51 16.48 2.43 -6.98
C ILE A 51 17.92 2.71 -6.57
N ILE A 52 18.12 3.60 -5.58
CA ILE A 52 19.44 4.00 -5.11
C ILE A 52 20.25 2.77 -4.65
N ARG A 53 19.64 1.94 -3.80
CA ARG A 53 20.28 0.73 -3.27
C ARG A 53 20.58 -0.29 -4.37
N GLY A 54 19.67 -0.44 -5.34
CA GLY A 54 19.80 -1.34 -6.48
C GLY A 54 20.97 -0.96 -7.38
N GLU A 55 21.17 0.33 -7.64
CA GLU A 55 22.34 0.85 -8.37
C GLU A 55 23.65 0.63 -7.61
N ILE A 56 23.65 0.80 -6.27
CA ILE A 56 24.85 0.63 -5.46
C ILE A 56 25.32 -0.84 -5.42
N ILE A 57 24.39 -1.79 -5.24
CA ILE A 57 24.75 -3.21 -5.03
C ILE A 57 24.37 -4.14 -6.18
N ASN A 58 23.89 -3.60 -7.30
CA ASN A 58 23.43 -4.33 -8.48
C ASN A 58 22.37 -5.40 -8.19
N LYS A 59 21.51 -5.17 -7.17
CA LYS A 59 20.46 -6.12 -6.78
C LYS A 59 19.20 -5.42 -6.32
N TYR A 60 18.11 -5.71 -7.01
CA TYR A 60 16.76 -5.24 -6.71
C TYR A 60 15.98 -6.31 -5.92
N PRO A 61 15.14 -5.93 -4.95
CA PRO A 61 14.35 -6.88 -4.16
C PRO A 61 13.12 -7.40 -4.92
N TYR A 62 12.69 -6.70 -5.97
CA TYR A 62 11.45 -6.99 -6.68
C TYR A 62 11.69 -7.11 -8.20
N PRO A 63 11.32 -8.23 -8.84
CA PRO A 63 11.56 -8.43 -10.27
C PRO A 63 10.76 -7.46 -11.15
N PHE A 64 9.59 -7.01 -10.70
CA PHE A 64 8.77 -6.01 -11.40
C PHE A 64 9.35 -4.59 -11.32
N PHE A 65 10.40 -4.38 -10.51
CA PHE A 65 11.05 -3.10 -10.32
C PHE A 65 12.57 -3.22 -10.50
N ASP A 66 13.02 -4.33 -11.10
CA ASP A 66 14.43 -4.62 -11.33
C ASP A 66 14.92 -3.95 -12.62
N ILE A 67 15.56 -2.80 -12.47
CA ILE A 67 16.05 -2.01 -13.58
C ILE A 67 17.07 -2.78 -14.43
N ASN A 68 17.84 -3.71 -13.83
CA ASN A 68 18.83 -4.49 -14.56
C ASN A 68 18.19 -5.49 -15.53
N VAL A 69 16.95 -5.93 -15.24
CA VAL A 69 16.22 -6.92 -16.05
C VAL A 69 15.25 -6.25 -17.01
N ILE A 70 14.50 -5.25 -16.53
CA ILE A 70 13.38 -4.66 -17.28
C ILE A 70 13.62 -3.22 -17.75
N GLY A 71 14.72 -2.60 -17.33
CA GLY A 71 15.07 -1.22 -17.66
C GLY A 71 14.23 -0.17 -16.92
N TYR A 72 14.75 1.07 -16.91
CA TYR A 72 14.10 2.21 -16.26
C TYR A 72 12.66 2.47 -16.71
N PRO A 73 12.33 2.54 -18.02
CA PRO A 73 10.97 2.89 -18.44
C PRO A 73 9.91 1.94 -17.90
N LYS A 74 10.17 0.62 -17.95
CA LYS A 74 9.21 -0.40 -17.48
C LYS A 74 9.16 -0.47 -15.96
N ALA A 75 10.30 -0.34 -15.27
CA ALA A 75 10.33 -0.31 -13.80
C ALA A 75 9.54 0.89 -13.26
N LEU A 76 9.77 2.09 -13.79
CA LEU A 76 9.06 3.30 -13.38
C LEU A 76 7.56 3.23 -13.71
N TRP A 77 7.19 2.67 -14.87
CA TRP A 77 5.79 2.42 -15.21
C TRP A 77 5.11 1.48 -14.21
N ASN A 78 5.75 0.36 -13.87
CA ASN A 78 5.22 -0.57 -12.87
C ASN A 78 5.06 0.11 -11.50
N GLY A 79 6.04 0.94 -11.11
CA GLY A 79 5.95 1.74 -9.89
C GLY A 79 4.74 2.69 -9.91
N LEU A 80 4.53 3.41 -11.01
CA LEU A 80 3.38 4.30 -11.16
C LEU A 80 2.05 3.54 -11.06
N VAL A 81 1.94 2.38 -11.71
CA VAL A 81 0.75 1.53 -11.61
C VAL A 81 0.48 1.10 -10.17
N ILE A 82 1.52 0.71 -9.42
CA ILE A 82 1.40 0.35 -8.01
C ILE A 82 0.88 1.54 -7.18
N LEU A 83 1.44 2.74 -7.36
CA LEU A 83 0.97 3.95 -6.67
C LEU A 83 -0.51 4.24 -6.98
N ILE A 84 -0.94 4.10 -8.23
CA ILE A 84 -2.35 4.29 -8.61
C ILE A 84 -3.25 3.27 -7.91
N VAL A 85 -2.82 2.00 -7.81
CA VAL A 85 -3.58 0.94 -7.13
C VAL A 85 -3.67 1.22 -5.64
N ILE A 86 -2.57 1.58 -4.98
CA ILE A 86 -2.55 1.94 -3.55
C ILE A 86 -3.47 3.13 -3.29
N LEU A 87 -3.42 4.15 -4.16
CA LEU A 87 -4.26 5.33 -4.04
C LEU A 87 -5.75 4.97 -4.16
N GLY A 88 -6.10 4.11 -5.12
CA GLY A 88 -7.45 3.59 -5.30
C GLY A 88 -7.96 2.84 -4.07
N ILE A 89 -7.13 1.95 -3.50
CA ILE A 89 -7.44 1.24 -2.25
C ILE A 89 -7.61 2.24 -1.09
N GLY A 90 -6.74 3.23 -0.97
CA GLY A 90 -6.83 4.26 0.07
C GLY A 90 -8.13 5.06 0.00
N TYR A 91 -8.56 5.45 -1.20
CA TYR A 91 -9.86 6.11 -1.39
C TYR A 91 -11.04 5.18 -1.13
N PHE A 92 -10.94 3.90 -1.47
CA PHE A 92 -11.95 2.89 -1.13
C PHE A 92 -12.11 2.75 0.39
N VAL A 93 -11.01 2.56 1.12
CA VAL A 93 -11.01 2.48 2.59
C VAL A 93 -11.61 3.74 3.19
N ARG A 94 -11.18 4.91 2.73
CA ARG A 94 -11.74 6.20 3.15
C ARG A 94 -13.26 6.24 2.96
N LEU A 95 -13.74 5.84 1.78
CA LEU A 95 -15.16 5.85 1.45
C LEU A 95 -15.93 4.89 2.37
N ALA A 96 -15.50 3.63 2.45
CA ALA A 96 -16.18 2.60 3.21
C ALA A 96 -16.28 2.96 4.70
N VAL A 97 -15.18 3.40 5.31
CA VAL A 97 -15.15 3.79 6.74
C VAL A 97 -15.99 5.04 7.00
N ASN A 98 -15.89 6.07 6.16
CA ASN A 98 -16.69 7.30 6.35
C ASN A 98 -18.19 7.07 6.11
N LEU A 99 -18.57 6.14 5.22
CA LEU A 99 -19.96 5.74 5.05
C LEU A 99 -20.46 4.98 6.27
N SER A 100 -19.69 4.03 6.80
CA SER A 100 -20.05 3.35 8.05
C SER A 100 -20.26 4.33 9.20
N LEU A 101 -19.32 5.27 9.39
CA LEU A 101 -19.43 6.31 10.41
C LEU A 101 -20.70 7.16 10.28
N ARG A 102 -21.16 7.43 9.05
CA ARG A 102 -22.39 8.20 8.81
C ARG A 102 -23.66 7.40 9.04
N LEU A 103 -23.64 6.09 8.80
CA LEU A 103 -24.80 5.21 8.98
C LEU A 103 -25.03 4.85 10.45
N GLN A 104 -23.99 4.93 11.28
CA GLN A 104 -24.04 4.62 12.71
C GLN A 104 -24.24 5.86 13.61
N ARG A 105 -24.35 7.05 13.02
CA ARG A 105 -24.71 8.30 13.72
C ARG A 105 -26.15 8.65 13.43
#